data_AF-A0A2D6M9X4-F1
#
_entry.id   AF-A0A2D6M9X4-F1
#
_cell.length_a   1.000
_cell.length_b   1.000
_cell.length_c   1.000
_cell.angle_alpha   90.00
_cell.angle_beta   90.00
_cell.angle_gamma   90.00
#
_symmetry.space_group_name_H-M   'P 1'
#
loop_
_entity.id
_entity.type
_entity.pdbx_description
1 polymer ?
#
loop_
_entity_poly.entity_id
_entity_poly.type
_entity_poly.pdbx_seq_one_letter_code
_entity_poly.pdbx_strand_id
1 'polypeptide(L)' 'MSEVPQTHTEALTLALWLAVTAPDEERSTLALAFAESLSEGLSLEQVTEAQDATLEMLEVSA' A
#
# COMPACT_ATOMS: atom_id res chain seq x y z
N MET A 1 10.48 8.93 -15.04
CA MET A 1 9.93 7.56 -15.22
C MET A 1 8.51 7.61 -14.71
N SER A 2 7.53 7.04 -15.40
CA SER A 2 6.15 7.00 -14.88
C SER A 2 6.12 6.10 -13.64
N GLU A 3 5.93 6.67 -12.46
CA GLU A 3 5.79 6.01 -11.16
C GLU A 3 4.40 5.35 -11.01
N VAL A 4 3.93 4.70 -12.07
CA VAL A 4 2.64 4.00 -12.05
C VAL A 4 2.91 2.55 -11.66
N PRO A 5 2.27 2.02 -10.60
CA PRO A 5 2.45 0.62 -10.19
C PRO A 5 2.11 -0.31 -11.36
N GLN A 6 3.01 -1.24 -11.63
CA GLN A 6 2.96 -2.17 -12.76
C GLN A 6 2.19 -3.44 -12.40
N THR A 7 2.04 -3.73 -11.09
CA THR A 7 1.34 -4.90 -10.56
C THR A 7 0.32 -4.52 -9.49
N HIS A 8 -0.67 -5.40 -9.26
CA HIS A 8 -1.64 -5.22 -8.18
C HIS A 8 -0.96 -5.22 -6.79
N THR A 9 0.10 -6.02 -6.61
CA THR A 9 0.89 -6.03 -5.37
C THR A 9 1.56 -4.68 -5.14
N GLU A 10 2.23 -4.11 -6.15
CA GLU A 10 2.86 -2.77 -6.03
C GLU A 10 1.84 -1.67 -5.75
N ALA A 11 0.66 -1.73 -6.39
CA ALA A 11 -0.42 -0.78 -6.13
C ALA A 11 -0.90 -0.87 -4.67
N LEU A 12 -1.05 -2.09 -4.15
CA LEU A 12 -1.41 -2.33 -2.76
C LEU A 12 -0.32 -1.83 -1.80
N THR A 13 0.95 -2.11 -2.06
CA THR A 13 2.09 -1.62 -1.28
C THR A 13 2.07 -0.10 -1.17
N LEU A 14 1.88 0.61 -2.30
CA LEU A 14 1.81 2.07 -2.30
C LEU A 14 0.59 2.60 -1.53
N ALA A 15 -0.58 1.95 -1.68
CA ALA A 15 -1.77 2.34 -0.95
C ALA A 15 -1.62 2.17 0.57
N LEU A 16 -1.01 1.08 1.02
CA LEU A 16 -0.70 0.84 2.43
C LEU A 16 0.33 1.85 2.96
N TRP A 17 1.39 2.13 2.20
CA TRP A 17 2.37 3.15 2.57
C TRP A 17 1.73 4.54 2.72
N LEU A 18 0.84 4.92 1.80
CA LEU A 18 0.08 6.17 1.88
C LEU A 18 -0.85 6.20 3.10
N ALA A 19 -1.48 5.08 3.44
CA ALA A 19 -2.36 5.00 4.60
C ALA A 19 -1.59 5.23 5.91
N VAL A 20 -0.37 4.70 6.02
CA VAL A 20 0.48 4.85 7.21
C VAL A 20 1.15 6.23 7.29
N THR A 21 1.59 6.79 6.17
CA THR A 21 2.32 8.07 6.12
C THR A 21 1.44 9.30 5.90
N ALA A 22 0.12 9.09 5.80
CA ALA A 22 -0.83 10.18 5.60
C ALA A 22 -0.68 11.28 6.68
N PRO A 23 -0.73 12.56 6.28
CA PRO A 23 -0.56 13.68 7.21
C PRO A 23 -1.78 13.91 8.10
N ASP A 24 -2.92 13.29 7.77
CA ASP A 24 -4.19 13.41 8.48
C ASP A 24 -5.03 12.13 8.36
N GLU A 25 -6.02 12.01 9.26
CA GLU A 25 -6.89 10.84 9.38
C GLU A 25 -7.80 10.64 8.16
N GLU A 26 -8.25 11.72 7.53
CA GLU A 26 -9.10 11.66 6.34
C GLU A 26 -8.36 10.97 5.18
N ARG A 27 -7.12 11.39 4.90
CA ARG A 27 -6.28 10.78 3.87
C ARG A 27 -5.87 9.37 4.22
N SER A 28 -5.56 9.09 5.48
CA SER A 28 -5.26 7.73 5.95
C SER A 28 -6.44 6.80 5.65
N THR A 29 -7.66 7.24 6.00
CA THR A 29 -8.90 6.48 5.78
C THR A 29 -9.17 6.25 4.29
N LEU A 30 -8.98 7.27 3.44
CA LEU A 30 -9.15 7.13 1.99
C LEU A 30 -8.15 6.14 1.38
N ALA A 31 -6.88 6.21 1.81
CA ALA A 31 -5.85 5.29 1.35
C ALA A 31 -6.11 3.85 1.82
N LEU A 32 -6.61 3.67 3.04
CA LEU A 32 -7.05 2.38 3.57
C LEU A 32 -8.20 1.78 2.76
N ALA A 33 -9.25 2.56 2.48
CA ALA A 33 -10.37 2.11 1.66
C ALA A 33 -9.91 1.71 0.24
N PHE A 34 -8.92 2.42 -0.30
CA PHE A 34 -8.33 2.07 -1.60
C PHE A 34 -7.48 0.79 -1.52
N ALA A 35 -6.68 0.62 -0.46
CA ALA A 35 -5.93 -0.61 -0.22
C ALA A 35 -6.85 -1.84 -0.07
N GLU A 36 -7.98 -1.69 0.63
CA GLU A 36 -9.00 -2.73 0.74
C GLU A 36 -9.52 -3.15 -0.63
N SER A 37 -9.90 -2.18 -1.47
CA SER A 37 -10.35 -2.44 -2.84
C SER A 37 -9.28 -3.12 -3.70
N LEU A 38 -8.00 -2.75 -3.56
CA LEU A 38 -6.89 -3.37 -4.31
C LEU A 38 -6.58 -4.79 -3.84
N SER A 39 -6.88 -5.11 -2.58
CA SER A 39 -6.70 -6.46 -2.05
C SER A 39 -7.75 -7.45 -2.53
N GLU A 40 -8.87 -6.98 -3.08
CA GLU A 40 -9.91 -7.83 -3.65
C GLU A 40 -9.36 -8.64 -4.82
N GLY A 41 -9.32 -9.96 -4.66
CA GLY A 41 -8.81 -10.89 -5.68
C GLY A 41 -7.32 -11.20 -5.60
N LEU A 42 -6.60 -10.62 -4.63
CA LEU A 42 -5.25 -11.07 -4.29
C LEU A 42 -5.29 -12.29 -3.37
N SER A 43 -4.29 -13.16 -3.51
CA SER A 43 -4.07 -14.23 -2.54
C SER A 43 -3.54 -13.66 -1.23
N LEU A 44 -3.67 -14.43 -0.15
CA LEU A 44 -3.10 -14.06 1.14
C LEU A 44 -1.58 -13.82 1.05
N GLU A 45 -0.88 -14.63 0.26
CA GLU A 45 0.57 -14.49 0.03
C GLU A 45 0.90 -13.15 -0.63
N GLN A 46 0.14 -12.73 -1.63
CA GLN A 46 0.33 -11.43 -2.30
C GLN A 46 0.01 -10.26 -1.38
N VAL A 47 -1.00 -10.39 -0.51
CA VAL A 47 -1.32 -9.38 0.50
C VAL A 47 -0.20 -9.27 1.53
N THR A 48 0.33 -10.40 2.00
CA THR A 48 1.49 -10.43 2.92
C THR A 48 2.73 -9.81 2.28
N GLU A 49 3.02 -10.16 1.02
CA GLU A 49 4.14 -9.57 0.27
C GLU A 49 4.04 -8.04 0.19
N ALA A 50 2.84 -7.51 -0.08
CA ALA A 50 2.61 -6.06 -0.10
C ALA A 50 2.80 -5.40 1.28
N GLN A 51 2.39 -6.09 2.35
CA GLN A 51 2.58 -5.60 3.73
C GLN A 51 4.07 -5.57 4.11
N ASP A 52 4.81 -6.65 3.83
CA ASP A 52 6.25 -6.75 4.11
C ASP A 52 7.03 -5.66 3.34
N ALA A 53 6.72 -5.48 2.06
CA ALA A 53 7.32 -4.41 1.25
C ALA A 53 6.98 -3.01 1.78
N THR A 54 5.76 -2.80 2.30
CA THR A 54 5.38 -1.53 2.92
C THR A 54 6.21 -1.25 4.17
N LEU A 55 6.43 -2.26 5.01
CA LEU A 55 7.25 -2.14 6.21
C LEU A 55 8.70 -1.80 5.85
N GLU A 56 9.28 -2.45 4.85
CA GLU A 56 10.63 -2.14 4.36
C GLU A 56 10.73 -0.68 3.87
N MET A 57 9.74 -0.19 3.13
CA MET A 57 9.70 1.20 2.68
C MET A 57 9.65 2.20 3.85
N LEU A 58 8.93 1.87 4.93
CA LEU A 58 8.85 2.71 6.12
C LEU A 58 10.17 2.74 6.89
N GLU A 59 10.88 1.62 6.98
CA GLU A 59 12.20 1.55 7.62
C GLU A 59 13.25 2.38 6.87
N VAL A 60 13.21 2.42 5.53
CA VAL A 60 14.12 3.22 4.72
C VAL A 60 13.80 4.72 4.78
N SER A 61 12.56 5.08 5.11
CA SER A 61 12.08 6.48 5.13
C SER A 61 12.19 7.15 6.51
N ALA A 62 12.58 6.41 7.55
CA ALA A 62 12.73 6.85 8.93
C ALA A 62 14.16 7.35 9.24
#